data_AF-A0A7S7FZT7-F1
#
_entry.id   AF-A0A7S7FZT7-F1
#
_cell.length_a   1.000
_cell.length_b   1.000
_cell.length_c   1.000
_cell.angle_alpha   90.00
_cell.angle_beta   90.00
_cell.angle_gamma   90.00
#
_symmetry.space_group_name_H-M   'P 1'
#
loop_
_entity.id
_entity.type
_entity.pdbx_description
1 polymer ?
#
loop_
_entity_poly.entity_id
_entity_poly.type
_entity_poly.pdbx_seq_one_letter_code
_entity_poly.pdbx_strand_id
1 'polypeptide(L)'
;MLSLFLDSRGNPTVEVEVFTVSGAFGRASVPSGASTGEHEALELRDNDVQRFLGKGVLKAIKNIQNIISSKIIGMPVNNQALIEGAQEA
;
A
#
# COMPACT_ATOMS: atom_id res chain seq x y z
N MET A 1 -10.10 1.88 5.80
CA MET A 1 -9.10 2.40 6.77
C MET A 1 -7.71 2.16 6.22
N LEU A 2 -6.72 2.92 6.69
CA LEU A 2 -5.32 2.76 6.32
C LEU A 2 -4.47 2.85 7.58
N SER A 3 -3.61 1.85 7.80
CA SER A 3 -2.84 1.73 9.04
C SER A 3 -1.41 1.26 8.77
N LEU A 4 -0.54 1.56 9.74
CA LEU A 4 0.78 0.96 9.84
C LEU A 4 0.62 -0.38 10.57
N PHE A 5 1.14 -1.44 9.98
CA PHE A 5 1.17 -2.80 10.54
C PHE A 5 2.63 -3.26 10.68
N LEU A 6 2.91 -4.31 11.46
CA LEU A 6 4.26 -4.87 11.59
C LEU A 6 4.34 -6.24 10.92
N ASP A 7 5.36 -6.44 10.08
CA ASP A 7 5.63 -7.74 9.46
C ASP A 7 6.08 -8.79 10.51
N SER A 8 6.27 -10.03 10.07
CA SER A 8 6.71 -11.13 10.93
C SER A 8 8.08 -10.93 11.59
N ARG A 9 8.85 -9.92 11.16
CA ARG A 9 10.16 -9.53 11.72
C ARG A 9 10.10 -8.22 12.50
N GLY A 10 8.90 -7.65 12.71
CA GLY A 10 8.69 -6.39 13.42
C GLY A 10 9.00 -5.13 12.61
N ASN A 11 9.19 -5.21 11.29
CA ASN A 11 9.37 -4.02 10.46
C ASN A 11 8.01 -3.43 10.07
N PRO A 12 7.87 -2.09 10.05
CA PRO A 12 6.65 -1.46 9.55
C PRO A 12 6.32 -1.84 8.11
N THR A 13 5.04 -2.04 7.85
CA THR A 13 4.45 -2.20 6.52
C THR A 13 3.07 -1.53 6.47
N VAL A 14 2.48 -1.46 5.29
CA VAL A 14 1.15 -0.88 5.06
C VAL A 14 0.07 -1.96 5.10
N GLU A 15 -1.05 -1.64 5.74
CA GLU A 15 -2.29 -2.40 5.67
C GLU A 15 -3.41 -1.49 5.17
N VAL A 16 -4.11 -1.95 4.14
CA VAL A 16 -5.16 -1.19 3.46
C VAL A 16 -6.48 -1.94 3.56
N GLU A 17 -7.55 -1.20 3.78
CA GLU A 17 -8.90 -1.70 3.64
C GLU A 17 -9.67 -0.97 2.54
N VAL A 18 -10.46 -1.73 1.80
CA VAL A 18 -11.34 -1.25 0.74
C VAL A 18 -12.78 -1.63 1.11
N PHE A 19 -13.69 -0.68 0.92
CA PHE A 19 -15.12 -0.84 1.12
C PHE A 19 -15.84 -0.53 -0.19
N THR A 20 -16.90 -1.27 -0.48
CA THR A 20 -17.77 -1.01 -1.63
C THR A 20 -19.11 -0.44 -1.19
N VAL A 21 -19.84 0.17 -2.12
CA VAL A 21 -21.20 0.66 -1.88
C VAL A 21 -22.20 -0.47 -1.57
N SER A 22 -21.88 -1.73 -1.94
CA SER A 22 -22.69 -2.90 -1.59
C SER A 22 -22.45 -3.39 -0.16
N GLY A 23 -21.53 -2.78 0.58
CA GLY A 23 -21.12 -3.20 1.92
C GLY A 23 -20.07 -4.31 1.93
N ALA A 24 -19.54 -4.72 0.78
CA ALA A 24 -18.43 -5.66 0.73
C ALA A 24 -17.14 -5.00 1.25
N PHE A 25 -16.26 -5.82 1.82
CA PHE A 25 -15.05 -5.40 2.50
C PHE A 25 -13.88 -6.31 2.13
N GLY A 26 -12.71 -5.70 1.93
CA GLY A 26 -11.45 -6.41 1.77
C GLY A 26 -10.33 -5.71 2.53
N ARG A 27 -9.44 -6.50 3.13
CA ARG A 27 -8.24 -6.02 3.82
C ARG A 27 -7.02 -6.77 3.31
N ALA A 28 -5.95 -6.05 3.06
CA ALA A 28 -4.68 -6.63 2.65
C ALA A 28 -3.50 -5.88 3.28
N SER A 29 -2.47 -6.64 3.65
CA SER A 29 -1.18 -6.12 4.10
C SER A 29 -0.09 -6.49 3.10
N VAL A 30 0.87 -5.60 2.89
CA VAL A 30 1.99 -5.87 1.98
C VAL A 30 3.14 -6.53 2.75
N PRO A 31 3.71 -7.65 2.30
CA PRO A 31 4.91 -8.20 2.93
C PRO A 31 6.10 -7.30 2.66
N SER A 32 7.04 -7.20 3.60
CA SER A 32 8.31 -6.52 3.37
C SER A 32 9.33 -7.50 2.78
N GLY A 33 9.93 -7.11 1.66
CA GLY A 33 11.03 -7.83 1.04
C GLY A 33 12.31 -7.70 1.87
N ALA A 34 13.07 -8.79 1.96
CA ALA A 34 14.47 -8.75 2.39
C ALA A 34 15.44 -8.65 1.20
N SER A 35 14.93 -8.96 0.00
CA SER A 35 15.70 -8.94 -1.26
C SER A 35 15.95 -7.50 -1.69
N THR A 36 17.15 -7.26 -2.23
CA THR A 36 17.59 -5.96 -2.76
C THR A 36 17.85 -6.05 -4.26
N GLY A 37 17.11 -6.90 -4.97
CA GLY A 37 17.27 -7.06 -6.41
C GLY A 37 17.14 -5.72 -7.12
N GLU A 38 18.12 -5.37 -7.97
CA GLU A 38 18.15 -4.07 -8.67
C GLU A 38 16.95 -3.85 -9.62
N HIS A 39 16.23 -4.93 -9.95
CA HIS A 39 15.04 -4.91 -10.79
C HIS A 39 13.73 -5.04 -10.00
N GLU A 40 13.78 -5.06 -8.65
CA GLU A 40 12.57 -5.10 -7.83
C GLU A 40 11.96 -3.71 -7.66
N ALA A 41 10.64 -3.67 -7.47
CA ALA A 41 9.94 -2.44 -7.12
C ALA A 41 10.44 -1.92 -5.77
N LEU A 42 10.82 -0.65 -5.72
CA LEU A 42 11.38 -0.04 -4.52
C LEU A 42 10.29 0.23 -3.47
N GLU A 43 10.53 -0.27 -2.25
CA GLU A 43 9.67 0.03 -1.11
C GLU A 43 9.87 1.48 -0.62
N LEU A 44 8.77 2.22 -0.47
CA LEU A 44 8.82 3.59 0.01
C LEU A 44 8.89 3.65 1.54
N ARG A 45 10.08 3.97 2.06
CA ARG A 45 10.36 4.14 3.50
C ARG A 45 10.43 5.62 3.92
N ASP A 46 10.19 5.87 5.20
CA ASP A 46 10.20 7.21 5.81
C ASP A 46 11.63 7.76 5.96
N ASN A 47 12.63 6.89 6.16
CA ASN A 47 14.03 7.25 6.44
C ASN A 47 14.24 8.14 7.69
N ASP A 48 13.24 8.20 8.57
CA ASP A 48 13.35 8.83 9.89
C ASP A 48 13.98 7.85 10.89
N VAL A 49 15.26 8.04 11.21
CA VAL A 49 16.03 7.16 12.09
C VAL A 49 15.42 7.04 13.49
N GLN A 50 14.70 8.07 13.96
CA GLN A 50 14.04 8.06 15.27
C GLN A 50 12.82 7.13 15.32
N ARG A 51 12.31 6.70 14.15
CA ARG A 51 11.13 5.85 14.04
C ARG A 51 11.46 4.58 13.28
N PHE A 52 11.44 3.44 13.98
CA PHE A 52 11.73 2.13 13.40
C PHE A 52 13.05 2.08 12.62
N LEU A 53 14.08 2.82 13.07
CA LEU A 53 15.39 2.87 12.42
C LEU A 53 15.32 3.29 10.93
N GLY A 54 14.42 4.22 10.59
CA GLY A 54 14.22 4.68 9.20
C GLY A 54 13.24 3.83 8.39
N LYS A 55 12.79 2.68 8.91
CA LYS A 55 11.91 1.74 8.19
C LYS A 55 10.42 2.06 8.26
N GLY A 56 10.05 3.21 8.84
CA GLY A 56 8.66 3.69 8.83
C GLY A 56 8.07 3.76 7.43
N VAL A 57 6.73 3.75 7.33
CA VAL A 57 5.98 3.75 6.05
C VAL A 57 4.88 4.82 6.02
N LEU A 58 4.95 5.86 6.86
CA LEU A 58 3.95 6.93 6.87
C LEU A 58 3.87 7.68 5.54
N LYS A 59 4.97 7.83 4.82
CA LYS A 59 4.99 8.44 3.49
C LYS A 59 4.20 7.60 2.48
N ALA A 60 4.34 6.28 2.52
CA ALA A 60 3.55 5.37 1.70
C ALA A 60 2.05 5.47 2.04
N ILE A 61 1.72 5.49 3.33
CA ILE A 61 0.34 5.70 3.83
C ILE A 61 -0.23 7.02 3.28
N LYS A 62 0.53 8.11 3.39
CA LYS A 62 0.10 9.43 2.91
C LYS A 62 -0.15 9.44 1.41
N ASN A 63 0.66 8.72 0.62
CA ASN A 63 0.47 8.60 -0.82
C ASN A 63 -0.79 7.81 -1.16
N ILE A 64 -1.04 6.69 -0.47
CA ILE A 64 -2.27 5.91 -0.66
C ILE A 64 -3.49 6.82 -0.43
N GLN A 65 -3.54 7.49 0.72
CA GLN A 65 -4.69 8.32 1.11
C GLN A 65 -4.94 9.52 0.20
N ASN A 66 -3.88 10.25 -0.20
CA ASN A 66 -4.06 11.53 -0.90
C ASN A 66 -3.97 11.42 -2.42
N ILE A 67 -3.27 10.42 -2.95
CA ILE A 67 -2.97 10.31 -4.39
C ILE A 67 -3.67 9.11 -5.00
N ILE A 68 -3.60 7.94 -4.36
CA ILE A 68 -4.16 6.70 -4.94
C ILE A 68 -5.66 6.66 -4.74
N SER A 69 -6.16 6.88 -3.51
CA SER A 69 -7.59 6.83 -3.19
C SER A 69 -8.41 7.77 -4.09
N SER A 70 -7.93 9.00 -4.34
CA SER A 70 -8.63 9.96 -5.19
C SER A 70 -8.73 9.53 -6.66
N LYS A 71 -7.86 8.64 -7.13
CA LYS A 71 -7.87 8.13 -8.51
C LYS A 71 -8.75 6.90 -8.69
N ILE A 72 -8.90 6.07 -7.66
CA ILE A 72 -9.58 4.76 -7.80
C ILE A 72 -10.95 4.71 -7.13
N ILE A 73 -11.27 5.63 -6.22
CA ILE A 73 -12.61 5.70 -5.62
C ILE A 73 -13.65 5.95 -6.73
N GLY A 74 -14.71 5.15 -6.73
CA GLY A 74 -15.77 5.18 -7.75
C GLY A 74 -15.57 4.18 -8.89
N MET A 75 -14.39 3.55 -9.00
CA MET A 75 -14.18 2.48 -9.99
C MET A 75 -14.88 1.17 -9.58
N PRO A 76 -15.32 0.34 -10.55
CA PRO A 76 -15.82 -1.00 -10.27
C PRO A 76 -14.74 -1.89 -9.64
N VAL A 77 -14.99 -2.40 -8.43
CA VAL A 77 -14.02 -3.22 -7.67
C VAL A 77 -13.65 -4.53 -8.37
N ASN A 78 -14.50 -5.01 -9.28
CA ASN A 78 -14.27 -6.24 -10.05
C ASN A 78 -13.47 -6.02 -11.34
N ASN A 79 -13.09 -4.78 -11.66
CA ASN A 79 -12.23 -4.46 -12.80
C ASN A 79 -10.80 -4.17 -12.33
N GLN A 80 -10.04 -5.23 -12.08
CA GLN A 80 -8.68 -5.12 -11.56
C GLN A 80 -7.73 -4.39 -12.52
N ALA A 81 -7.82 -4.66 -13.83
CA ALA A 81 -6.97 -4.02 -14.84
C ALA A 81 -7.15 -2.49 -14.85
N LEU A 82 -8.39 -2.01 -14.73
CA LEU A 82 -8.68 -0.58 -14.60
C LEU A 82 -8.06 0.03 -13.34
N ILE A 83 -8.17 -0.66 -12.19
CA ILE A 83 -7.63 -0.20 -10.91
C ILE A 83 -6.10 -0.16 -10.93
N GLU A 84 -5.46 -1.14 -11.58
CA GLU A 84 -4.00 -1.22 -11.73
C GLU A 84 -3.47 -0.23 -12.78
N GLY A 85 -4.34 0.40 -13.57
CA GLY A 85 -3.95 1.30 -14.65
C GLY A 85 -3.26 0.57 -15.80
N ALA A 86 -3.48 -0.74 -15.93
CA ALA A 86 -3.04 -1.49 -17.10
C ALA A 86 -3.83 -0.99 -18.31
N GLN A 87 -3.17 -0.29 -19.23
CA GLN A 87 -3.73 -0.07 -20.56
C GLN A 87 -3.72 -1.42 -21.29
N GLU A 88 -4.88 -1.89 -21.74
CA GLU A 88 -4.91 -2.96 -22.74
C GLU A 88 -4.04 -2.51 -23.92
N ALA A 89 -3.01 -3.29 -24.23
CA ALA A 89 -2.07 -3.05 -25.32
C ALA A 89 -2.75 -3.18 -26.69
#